data_AF-A0A956ABD3-F1
#
_entry.id   AF-A0A956ABD3-F1
#
_cell.length_a   1.000
_cell.length_b   1.000
_cell.length_c   1.000
_cell.angle_alpha   90.00
_cell.angle_beta   90.00
_cell.angle_gamma   90.00
#
_symmetry.space_group_name_H-M   'P 1'
#
loop_
_entity.id
_entity.type
_entity.pdbx_description
1 polymer ?
#
loop_
_entity_poly.entity_id
_entity_poly.type
_entity_poly.pdbx_seq_one_letter_code
_entity_poly.pdbx_strand_id
1 'polypeptide(L)'
;MQRLTLAALLAGWFFTVTPGCGGSSKDQSSGQGNDAISSNDTTSSGDWKPGDDATFTCAEGYTCFRDPEGKVVWVIKNDGNVNGPDCKSVCEAALSQSCEFHACDSERVIETKDIASFARIAAGLGFTCKKGGCWDSKAPSAGLILVSINSGADGSKTCYFPEETTFSCSNHPGNANCFGERYASVCPCVPKPLDQACSWSCPPNHTTRAVWKTQGTSCVERINYWRKRACEEGWPECPPAGLPPMVECTACHECANSQAAYDKLNGAHASFKRCGELVQGVGGGQTCADVIDSFVSERAPDENGIMRCTGHCGPILAHGCQTFFWGRDRDSGLHVLNWRSCNATLCQQYCADNPGDCFSVETSTPKTCDDPSVDAEPGPKLTCP
;
A
#
# COMPACT_ATOMS: atom_id res chain seq x y z
N MET A 1 63.01 40.36 12.76
CA MET A 1 61.85 39.90 13.54
C MET A 1 61.37 38.60 12.89
N GLN A 2 62.03 37.49 13.24
CA GLN A 2 61.57 36.43 14.15
C GLN A 2 60.49 35.52 13.54
N ARG A 3 60.94 34.30 13.20
CA ARG A 3 60.14 33.11 12.89
C ARG A 3 59.32 32.68 14.10
N LEU A 4 58.15 32.09 13.89
CA LEU A 4 57.63 31.04 14.77
C LEU A 4 56.74 30.06 13.98
N THR A 5 57.34 28.90 13.74
CA THR A 5 56.74 27.59 13.54
C THR A 5 55.94 27.18 14.78
N LEU A 6 54.81 26.49 14.62
CA LEU A 6 54.38 25.49 15.61
C LEU A 6 53.66 24.33 14.92
N ALA A 7 54.28 23.16 15.04
CA ALA A 7 53.69 21.84 14.84
C ALA A 7 53.61 21.16 16.21
N ALA A 8 52.94 19.99 16.26
CA ALA A 8 52.93 18.95 17.32
C ALA A 8 51.91 19.12 18.46
N LEU A 9 51.26 18.08 19.03
CA LEU A 9 51.20 16.61 18.89
C LEU A 9 50.01 16.06 19.74
N LEU A 10 49.42 14.94 19.29
CA LEU A 10 48.94 13.73 20.00
C LEU A 10 48.03 13.77 21.24
N ALA A 11 46.91 13.03 21.16
CA ALA A 11 46.68 11.73 21.85
C ALA A 11 45.42 11.07 21.22
N GLY A 12 45.48 9.86 20.65
CA GLY A 12 45.22 8.59 21.34
C GLY A 12 43.72 8.47 21.68
N TRP A 13 42.95 7.48 21.24
CA TRP A 13 42.93 6.12 21.80
C TRP A 13 42.43 5.12 20.75
N PHE A 14 43.13 3.99 20.65
CA PHE A 14 42.71 2.77 19.94
C PHE A 14 42.04 1.82 20.93
N PHE A 15 40.93 1.20 20.55
CA PHE A 15 40.47 -0.06 21.16
C PHE A 15 40.53 -1.16 20.10
N THR A 16 41.53 -2.02 20.24
CA THR A 16 41.61 -3.34 19.61
C THR A 16 40.94 -4.35 20.54
N VAL A 17 39.95 -5.09 20.05
CA VAL A 17 39.43 -6.29 20.71
C VAL A 17 39.91 -7.51 19.92
N THR A 18 40.80 -8.27 20.55
CA THR A 18 41.20 -9.63 20.15
C THR A 18 40.31 -10.66 20.85
N PRO A 19 39.77 -11.68 20.17
CA PRO A 19 39.38 -12.92 20.80
C PRO A 19 40.48 -13.97 20.66
N GLY A 20 40.95 -14.47 21.81
CA GLY A 20 41.87 -15.60 21.92
C GLY A 20 41.14 -16.94 22.00
N CYS A 21 41.77 -17.94 21.39
CA CYS A 21 41.35 -19.30 21.06
C CYS A 21 41.11 -20.30 22.21
N GLY A 22 40.40 -21.39 21.85
CA GLY A 22 40.68 -22.77 22.30
C GLY A 22 39.41 -23.56 22.63
N GLY A 23 39.08 -24.72 22.04
CA GLY A 23 39.71 -25.55 21.01
C GLY A 23 39.06 -26.95 20.98
N SER A 24 39.26 -27.67 19.85
CA SER A 24 39.15 -29.13 19.64
C SER A 24 37.76 -29.80 19.74
N SER A 25 37.38 -30.79 18.91
CA SER A 25 38.02 -31.54 17.82
C SER A 25 36.99 -32.58 17.29
N LYS A 26 37.13 -32.99 16.00
CA LYS A 26 36.68 -34.27 15.37
C LYS A 26 35.17 -34.47 15.14
N ASP A 27 34.66 -35.09 14.07
CA ASP A 27 35.21 -35.90 12.96
C ASP A 27 34.21 -35.88 11.75
N GLN A 28 34.76 -36.03 10.54
CA GLN A 28 34.29 -36.79 9.35
C GLN A 28 32.76 -36.91 9.05
N SER A 29 32.23 -36.70 7.84
CA SER A 29 32.61 -37.37 6.59
C SER A 29 31.83 -36.79 5.38
N SER A 30 32.39 -37.04 4.20
CA SER A 30 31.95 -36.73 2.84
C SER A 30 30.60 -37.34 2.40
N GLY A 31 29.89 -36.64 1.51
CA GLY A 31 28.86 -37.25 0.65
C GLY A 31 28.23 -36.27 -0.35
N GLN A 32 28.74 -36.24 -1.58
CA GLN A 32 28.04 -35.71 -2.75
C GLN A 32 26.88 -36.64 -3.14
N GLY A 33 25.76 -36.09 -3.59
CA GLY A 33 24.67 -36.83 -4.23
C GLY A 33 23.51 -35.91 -4.58
N ASN A 34 23.42 -35.54 -5.85
CA ASN A 34 22.22 -34.95 -6.45
C ASN A 34 21.10 -35.99 -6.43
N ASP A 35 19.87 -35.59 -6.11
CA ASP A 35 18.65 -36.11 -6.76
C ASP A 35 17.47 -35.17 -6.50
N ALA A 36 16.77 -34.87 -7.59
CA ALA A 36 15.56 -34.08 -7.63
C ALA A 36 14.41 -34.78 -6.91
N ILE A 37 13.73 -34.07 -6.00
CA ILE A 37 12.39 -34.45 -5.55
C ILE A 37 11.48 -33.23 -5.68
N SER A 38 10.59 -33.34 -6.65
CA SER A 38 9.31 -32.64 -6.74
C SER A 38 8.59 -32.68 -5.39
N SER A 39 8.36 -31.52 -4.77
CA SER A 39 7.35 -31.34 -3.75
C SER A 39 6.28 -30.37 -4.26
N ASN A 40 5.18 -30.96 -4.74
CA ASN A 40 3.87 -30.35 -4.73
C ASN A 40 3.57 -29.85 -3.31
N ASP A 41 3.72 -28.55 -3.07
CA ASP A 41 2.99 -27.87 -2.00
C ASP A 41 1.67 -27.37 -2.56
N THR A 42 0.79 -28.33 -2.84
CA THR A 42 -0.65 -28.15 -2.63
C THR A 42 -0.85 -28.02 -1.12
N THR A 43 -0.65 -26.81 -0.59
CA THR A 43 -1.33 -26.44 0.65
C THR A 43 -2.80 -26.27 0.28
N SER A 44 -3.55 -27.28 0.70
CA SER A 44 -5.00 -27.33 0.70
C SER A 44 -5.61 -25.96 1.02
N SER A 45 -6.46 -25.50 0.11
CA SER A 45 -7.63 -24.69 0.43
C SER A 45 -8.17 -25.07 1.81
N GLY A 46 -7.91 -24.21 2.80
CA GLY A 46 -8.44 -24.39 4.14
C GLY A 46 -9.96 -24.44 4.07
N ASP A 47 -10.51 -25.61 4.38
CA ASP A 47 -11.90 -25.81 4.76
C ASP A 47 -12.19 -24.86 5.92
N TRP A 48 -12.96 -23.81 5.62
CA TRP A 48 -13.40 -22.84 6.61
C TRP A 48 -14.55 -23.47 7.40
N LYS A 49 -14.37 -23.62 8.71
CA LYS A 49 -15.45 -24.02 9.62
C LYS A 49 -16.15 -22.75 10.15
N PRO A 50 -17.48 -22.63 10.02
CA PRO A 50 -18.22 -21.60 10.73
C PRO A 50 -18.13 -21.89 12.24
N GLY A 51 -17.45 -21.04 13.01
CA GLY A 51 -17.39 -21.15 14.47
C GLY A 51 -16.09 -20.76 15.15
N ASP A 52 -14.98 -20.60 14.43
CA ASP A 52 -13.78 -19.99 14.99
C ASP A 52 -13.92 -18.46 14.90
N ASP A 53 -14.40 -17.86 15.99
CA ASP A 53 -14.47 -16.42 16.24
C ASP A 53 -13.06 -15.81 16.31
N ALA A 54 -12.34 -15.80 15.18
CA ALA A 54 -11.41 -14.72 14.92
C ALA A 54 -12.27 -13.45 14.82
N THR A 55 -12.40 -12.74 15.94
CA THR A 55 -13.15 -11.50 16.08
C THR A 55 -12.63 -10.48 15.08
N PHE A 56 -13.30 -10.34 13.93
CA PHE A 56 -13.01 -9.20 13.06
C PHE A 56 -13.68 -7.97 13.67
N THR A 57 -12.89 -6.96 13.98
CA THR A 57 -13.39 -5.68 14.46
C THR A 57 -13.62 -4.77 13.26
N CYS A 58 -14.86 -4.33 13.07
CA CYS A 58 -15.17 -3.29 12.09
C CYS A 58 -14.71 -1.94 12.66
N ALA A 59 -13.89 -1.21 11.91
CA ALA A 59 -13.39 0.08 12.34
C ALA A 59 -14.53 1.10 12.51
N GLU A 60 -14.32 2.08 13.39
CA GLU A 60 -15.25 3.18 13.59
C GLU A 60 -15.55 3.92 12.27
N GLY A 61 -16.80 4.32 12.06
CA GLY A 61 -17.24 4.97 10.83
C GLY A 61 -17.56 3.99 9.70
N TYR A 62 -17.45 2.68 9.92
CA TYR A 62 -17.88 1.65 8.97
C TYR A 62 -18.97 0.77 9.57
N THR A 63 -19.75 0.13 8.70
CA THR A 63 -20.64 -0.98 9.05
C THR A 63 -20.23 -2.18 8.24
N CYS A 64 -20.00 -3.30 8.93
CA CYS A 64 -19.52 -4.55 8.35
C CYS A 64 -20.53 -5.67 8.61
N PHE A 65 -20.75 -6.51 7.60
CA PHE A 65 -21.58 -7.71 7.70
C PHE A 65 -20.82 -8.90 7.14
N ARG A 66 -20.48 -9.87 8.00
CA ARG A 66 -19.91 -11.13 7.57
C ARG A 66 -21.02 -12.01 7.01
N ASP A 67 -20.94 -12.29 5.72
CA ASP A 67 -21.87 -13.16 5.05
C ASP A 67 -21.68 -14.60 5.56
N PRO A 68 -22.70 -15.26 6.13
CA PRO A 68 -22.55 -16.63 6.62
C PRO A 68 -22.46 -17.66 5.46
N GLU A 69 -22.95 -17.32 4.26
CA GLU A 69 -22.98 -18.22 3.11
C GLU A 69 -21.75 -18.04 2.19
N GLY A 70 -20.93 -17.02 2.44
CA GLY A 70 -19.76 -16.70 1.62
C GLY A 70 -18.55 -16.29 2.45
N LYS A 71 -17.34 -16.43 1.90
CA LYS A 71 -16.11 -15.92 2.53
C LYS A 71 -15.97 -14.40 2.34
N VAL A 72 -17.05 -13.63 2.54
CA VAL A 72 -17.14 -12.19 2.24
C VAL A 72 -17.57 -11.43 3.48
N VAL A 73 -16.92 -10.30 3.70
CA VAL A 73 -17.39 -9.24 4.59
C VAL A 73 -17.90 -8.10 3.72
N TRP A 74 -19.19 -7.84 3.77
CA TRP A 74 -19.79 -6.67 3.13
C TRP A 74 -19.54 -5.45 3.99
N VAL A 75 -19.06 -4.37 3.38
CA VAL A 75 -18.68 -3.16 4.13
C VAL A 75 -19.31 -1.93 3.48
N ILE A 76 -19.82 -1.03 4.30
CA ILE A 76 -20.17 0.34 3.92
C ILE A 76 -19.44 1.34 4.81
N LYS A 77 -19.06 2.48 4.24
CA LYS A 77 -18.65 3.65 5.02
C LYS A 77 -19.90 4.42 5.45
N ASN A 78 -20.02 4.71 6.75
CA ASN A 78 -21.24 5.29 7.34
C ASN A 78 -21.42 6.77 6.98
N ASP A 79 -20.31 7.49 6.84
CA ASP A 79 -20.27 8.85 6.33
C ASP A 79 -19.84 8.84 4.86
N GLY A 80 -20.69 9.29 3.96
CA GLY A 80 -20.26 9.51 2.58
C GLY A 80 -19.91 10.97 2.32
N ASN A 81 -19.03 11.17 1.34
CA ASN A 81 -18.62 12.47 0.85
C ASN A 81 -18.88 12.55 -0.67
N VAL A 82 -18.80 13.76 -1.23
CA VAL A 82 -18.59 13.94 -2.67
C VAL A 82 -17.30 13.21 -3.05
N ASN A 83 -17.38 12.25 -3.97
CA ASN A 83 -16.28 11.32 -4.30
C ASN A 83 -15.87 10.46 -3.10
N GLY A 84 -16.83 9.77 -2.48
CA GLY A 84 -16.55 8.76 -1.45
C GLY A 84 -15.47 7.75 -1.89
N PRO A 85 -14.86 7.03 -0.94
CA PRO A 85 -13.77 6.11 -1.24
C PRO A 85 -14.20 5.01 -2.21
N ASP A 86 -13.24 4.48 -2.96
CA ASP A 86 -13.42 3.24 -3.72
C ASP A 86 -13.49 2.03 -2.78
N CYS A 87 -13.92 0.89 -3.32
CA CYS A 87 -14.07 -0.31 -2.49
C CYS A 87 -12.75 -0.88 -1.99
N LYS A 88 -11.64 -0.64 -2.70
CA LYS A 88 -10.30 -0.95 -2.21
C LYS A 88 -10.03 -0.25 -0.87
N SER A 89 -10.17 1.07 -0.85
CA SER A 89 -9.92 1.88 0.34
C SER A 89 -10.88 1.55 1.48
N VAL A 90 -12.15 1.26 1.17
CA VAL A 90 -13.15 0.85 2.17
C VAL A 90 -12.75 -0.46 2.85
N CYS A 91 -12.38 -1.50 2.09
CA CYS A 91 -12.00 -2.79 2.65
C CYS A 91 -10.74 -2.69 3.52
N GLU A 92 -9.72 -1.98 3.04
CA GLU A 92 -8.44 -1.82 3.75
C GLU A 92 -8.61 -1.05 5.07
N ALA A 93 -9.45 0.00 5.08
CA ALA A 93 -9.67 0.82 6.27
C ALA A 93 -10.59 0.15 7.29
N ALA A 94 -11.73 -0.39 6.85
CA ALA A 94 -12.76 -0.96 7.72
C ALA A 94 -12.29 -2.19 8.50
N LEU A 95 -11.36 -2.95 7.92
CA LEU A 95 -10.88 -4.22 8.46
C LEU A 95 -9.39 -4.16 8.84
N SER A 96 -8.86 -2.94 9.01
CA SER A 96 -7.45 -2.67 9.37
C SER A 96 -7.02 -3.30 10.71
N GLN A 97 -7.96 -3.65 11.58
CA GLN A 97 -7.69 -4.30 12.87
C GLN A 97 -7.83 -5.83 12.82
N SER A 98 -8.14 -6.42 11.65
CA SER A 98 -8.22 -7.87 11.50
C SER A 98 -6.83 -8.51 11.45
N CYS A 99 -6.73 -9.76 11.89
CA CYS A 99 -5.55 -10.61 11.65
C CYS A 99 -5.35 -10.97 10.17
N GLU A 100 -6.44 -10.96 9.40
CA GLU A 100 -6.41 -11.26 7.97
C GLU A 100 -6.46 -9.96 7.18
N PHE A 101 -5.59 -9.81 6.18
CA PHE A 101 -5.66 -8.66 5.31
C PHE A 101 -6.85 -8.81 4.36
N HIS A 102 -7.82 -7.91 4.47
CA HIS A 102 -9.01 -7.94 3.63
C HIS A 102 -8.85 -6.98 2.45
N ALA A 103 -9.03 -7.51 1.25
CA ALA A 103 -8.98 -6.75 0.00
C ALA A 103 -10.34 -6.80 -0.69
N CYS A 104 -10.60 -5.80 -1.52
CA CYS A 104 -11.79 -5.78 -2.36
C CYS A 104 -11.78 -6.93 -3.38
N ASP A 105 -12.93 -7.58 -3.56
CA ASP A 105 -13.11 -8.70 -4.48
C ASP A 105 -13.66 -8.24 -5.84
N SER A 106 -12.77 -7.81 -6.74
CA SER A 106 -13.12 -7.34 -8.10
C SER A 106 -13.64 -8.45 -9.02
N GLU A 107 -13.35 -9.71 -8.70
CA GLU A 107 -13.75 -10.86 -9.52
C GLU A 107 -15.12 -11.40 -9.08
N ARG A 108 -15.67 -10.88 -7.98
CA ARG A 108 -16.99 -11.27 -7.49
C ARG A 108 -18.06 -10.97 -8.54
N VAL A 109 -18.80 -12.01 -8.92
CA VAL A 109 -20.01 -11.87 -9.71
C VAL A 109 -21.07 -11.13 -8.91
N ILE A 110 -21.72 -10.15 -9.53
CA ILE A 110 -22.83 -9.41 -8.94
C ILE A 110 -24.12 -10.21 -9.13
N GLU A 111 -24.44 -11.05 -8.13
CA GLU A 111 -25.71 -11.78 -8.06
C GLU A 111 -26.86 -10.90 -7.53
N THR A 112 -26.52 -9.86 -6.78
CA THR A 112 -27.46 -8.93 -6.13
C THR A 112 -27.81 -7.79 -7.07
N LYS A 113 -28.67 -8.08 -8.06
CA LYS A 113 -29.04 -7.15 -9.14
C LYS A 113 -30.27 -6.30 -8.83
N ASP A 114 -30.95 -6.58 -7.72
CA ASP A 114 -32.17 -5.89 -7.31
C ASP A 114 -32.37 -5.92 -5.79
N ILE A 115 -33.44 -5.25 -5.33
CA ILE A 115 -33.79 -5.15 -3.92
C ILE A 115 -34.01 -6.52 -3.27
N ALA A 116 -34.62 -7.47 -4.00
CA ALA A 116 -34.97 -8.78 -3.44
C ALA A 116 -33.71 -9.63 -3.22
N SER A 117 -32.84 -9.70 -4.23
CA SER A 117 -31.56 -10.41 -4.16
C SER A 117 -30.58 -9.79 -3.17
N PHE A 118 -30.64 -8.47 -2.94
CA PHE A 118 -29.78 -7.76 -1.99
C PHE A 118 -30.33 -7.70 -0.55
N ALA A 119 -31.59 -8.10 -0.31
CA ALA A 119 -32.28 -7.90 0.97
C ALA A 119 -31.53 -8.45 2.19
N ARG A 120 -30.90 -9.61 2.04
CA ARG A 120 -30.11 -10.26 3.10
C ARG A 120 -28.88 -9.43 3.48
N ILE A 121 -28.14 -8.92 2.49
CA ILE A 121 -26.95 -8.09 2.73
C ILE A 121 -27.36 -6.76 3.35
N ALA A 122 -28.42 -6.13 2.83
CA ALA A 122 -28.98 -4.90 3.42
C ALA A 122 -29.35 -5.09 4.89
N ALA A 123 -30.07 -6.16 5.22
CA ALA A 123 -30.45 -6.47 6.59
C ALA A 123 -29.24 -6.73 7.49
N GLY A 124 -28.25 -7.46 6.99
CA GLY A 124 -26.97 -7.70 7.68
C GLY A 124 -26.19 -6.41 7.96
N LEU A 125 -26.28 -5.43 7.05
CA LEU A 125 -25.72 -4.08 7.21
C LEU A 125 -26.65 -3.13 8.00
N GLY A 126 -27.77 -3.62 8.53
CA GLY A 126 -28.64 -2.86 9.44
C GLY A 126 -29.65 -1.93 8.76
N PHE A 127 -30.02 -2.17 7.50
CA PHE A 127 -31.05 -1.36 6.82
C PHE A 127 -31.92 -2.19 5.87
N THR A 128 -32.99 -1.57 5.36
CA THR A 128 -33.81 -2.11 4.26
C THR A 128 -33.64 -1.27 3.01
N CYS A 129 -33.73 -1.89 1.83
CA CYS A 129 -33.64 -1.17 0.57
C CYS A 129 -35.00 -0.70 0.08
N LYS A 130 -35.06 0.55 -0.37
CA LYS A 130 -36.15 1.09 -1.20
C LYS A 130 -35.64 1.50 -2.57
N LYS A 131 -36.57 1.56 -3.52
CA LYS A 131 -36.29 1.93 -4.91
C LYS A 131 -35.87 3.40 -5.01
N GLY A 132 -34.81 3.66 -5.77
CA GLY A 132 -34.35 5.01 -6.08
C GLY A 132 -35.18 5.73 -7.14
N GLY A 133 -35.29 7.05 -6.97
CA GLY A 133 -36.05 7.93 -7.87
C GLY A 133 -35.26 8.47 -9.06
N CYS A 134 -33.94 8.26 -9.11
CA CYS A 134 -33.08 8.66 -10.22
C CYS A 134 -32.60 7.46 -11.07
N TRP A 135 -32.01 7.74 -12.23
CA TRP A 135 -31.27 6.77 -13.06
C TRP A 135 -32.01 5.44 -13.33
N ASP A 136 -33.34 5.44 -13.39
CA ASP A 136 -34.16 4.23 -13.49
C ASP A 136 -33.81 3.14 -12.45
N SER A 137 -33.37 3.57 -11.26
CA SER A 137 -32.87 2.73 -10.17
C SER A 137 -31.58 1.95 -10.47
N LYS A 138 -30.86 2.33 -11.51
CA LYS A 138 -29.52 1.81 -11.86
C LYS A 138 -28.44 2.65 -11.19
N ALA A 139 -27.35 2.00 -10.79
CA ALA A 139 -26.21 2.70 -10.24
C ALA A 139 -25.48 3.48 -11.34
N PRO A 140 -25.27 4.79 -11.20
CA PRO A 140 -24.51 5.58 -12.17
C PRO A 140 -23.01 5.27 -12.18
N SER A 141 -22.50 4.58 -11.15
CA SER A 141 -21.10 4.17 -11.06
C SER A 141 -20.95 2.69 -11.40
N ALA A 142 -20.20 2.42 -12.47
CA ALA A 142 -20.00 1.07 -12.99
C ALA A 142 -19.45 0.10 -11.92
N GLY A 143 -20.10 -1.05 -11.78
CA GLY A 143 -19.69 -2.13 -10.89
C GLY A 143 -19.84 -1.84 -9.40
N LEU A 144 -20.63 -0.82 -9.00
CA LEU A 144 -20.86 -0.47 -7.60
C LEU A 144 -22.34 -0.56 -7.24
N ILE A 145 -22.65 -1.22 -6.12
CA ILE A 145 -23.95 -1.08 -5.46
C ILE A 145 -23.90 0.19 -4.62
N LEU A 146 -24.82 1.12 -4.87
CA LEU A 146 -24.88 2.40 -4.17
C LEU A 146 -26.07 2.45 -3.22
N VAL A 147 -25.83 2.86 -1.98
CA VAL A 147 -26.85 3.02 -0.95
C VAL A 147 -26.83 4.43 -0.38
N SER A 148 -28.00 4.99 -0.07
CA SER A 148 -28.08 6.34 0.49
C SER A 148 -27.39 6.41 1.85
N ILE A 149 -26.55 7.44 2.04
CA ILE A 149 -25.84 7.67 3.31
C ILE A 149 -26.85 7.92 4.42
N ASN A 150 -27.82 8.78 4.14
CA ASN A 150 -28.91 9.05 5.07
C ASN A 150 -29.96 7.94 4.98
N SER A 151 -30.45 7.51 6.13
CA SER A 151 -31.61 6.63 6.22
C SER A 151 -32.89 7.44 6.26
N GLY A 152 -33.97 6.88 5.73
CA GLY A 152 -35.33 7.38 5.90
C GLY A 152 -35.81 7.22 7.35
N ALA A 153 -36.98 7.80 7.65
CA ALA A 153 -37.58 7.74 8.99
C ALA A 153 -37.90 6.31 9.46
N ASP A 154 -38.09 5.38 8.54
CA ASP A 154 -38.31 3.95 8.74
C ASP A 154 -37.01 3.13 8.78
N GLY A 155 -35.84 3.79 8.73
CA GLY A 155 -34.54 3.13 8.64
C GLY A 155 -34.18 2.64 7.24
N SER A 156 -35.05 2.83 6.23
CA SER A 156 -34.77 2.42 4.86
C SER A 156 -33.69 3.28 4.19
N LYS A 157 -32.91 2.67 3.30
CA LYS A 157 -31.97 3.37 2.43
C LYS A 157 -32.36 3.21 0.97
N THR A 158 -32.12 4.24 0.19
CA THR A 158 -32.30 4.19 -1.26
C THR A 158 -31.18 3.37 -1.86
N CYS A 159 -31.49 2.35 -2.65
CA CYS A 159 -30.50 1.43 -3.23
C CYS A 159 -30.52 1.47 -4.77
N TYR A 160 -29.33 1.49 -5.37
CA TYR A 160 -29.10 1.45 -6.81
C TYR A 160 -28.12 0.31 -7.14
N PHE A 161 -28.41 -0.41 -8.22
CA PHE A 161 -27.67 -1.62 -8.59
C PHE A 161 -26.94 -1.43 -9.93
N PRO A 162 -25.70 -1.91 -10.06
CA PRO A 162 -24.92 -1.78 -11.29
C PRO A 162 -25.44 -2.71 -12.38
N GLU A 163 -25.15 -2.37 -13.64
CA GLU A 163 -25.46 -3.22 -14.80
C GLU A 163 -24.34 -4.22 -15.10
N GLU A 164 -23.14 -3.94 -14.60
CA GLU A 164 -21.96 -4.76 -14.76
C GLU A 164 -22.12 -6.12 -14.06
N THR A 165 -21.38 -7.10 -14.55
CA THR A 165 -21.41 -8.47 -14.00
C THR A 165 -20.49 -8.67 -12.82
N THR A 166 -19.53 -7.76 -12.59
CA THR A 166 -18.51 -7.86 -11.53
C THR A 166 -18.32 -6.54 -10.80
N PHE A 167 -17.88 -6.61 -9.55
CA PHE A 167 -17.62 -5.42 -8.74
C PHE A 167 -16.38 -4.64 -9.22
N SER A 168 -16.42 -3.32 -9.06
CA SER A 168 -15.25 -2.47 -9.27
C SER A 168 -14.60 -2.09 -7.94
N CYS A 169 -13.30 -2.35 -7.82
CA CYS A 169 -12.53 -1.99 -6.62
C CYS A 169 -11.89 -0.60 -6.70
N SER A 170 -11.78 -0.02 -7.90
CA SER A 170 -11.12 1.26 -8.16
C SER A 170 -12.08 2.38 -8.56
N ASN A 171 -13.34 2.07 -8.89
CA ASN A 171 -14.33 3.10 -9.15
C ASN A 171 -14.79 3.75 -7.85
N HIS A 172 -15.01 5.06 -7.92
CA HIS A 172 -15.65 5.82 -6.85
C HIS A 172 -17.16 5.93 -7.09
N PRO A 173 -17.97 6.08 -6.02
CA PRO A 173 -19.37 6.51 -6.14
C PRO A 173 -19.50 7.91 -6.80
N GLY A 174 -18.38 8.64 -6.91
CA GLY A 174 -18.30 9.93 -7.60
C GLY A 174 -19.12 11.02 -6.91
N ASN A 175 -19.51 12.03 -7.68
CA ASN A 175 -20.39 13.11 -7.22
C ASN A 175 -21.88 12.78 -7.46
N ALA A 176 -22.25 11.49 -7.48
CA ALA A 176 -23.64 11.08 -7.65
C ALA A 176 -24.56 11.83 -6.66
N ASN A 177 -25.62 12.41 -7.21
CA ASN A 177 -26.58 13.21 -6.47
C ASN A 177 -27.96 13.01 -7.06
N CYS A 178 -28.93 12.62 -6.23
CA CYS A 178 -30.34 12.58 -6.60
C CYS A 178 -31.10 13.52 -5.67
N PHE A 179 -31.44 14.71 -6.15
CA PHE A 179 -32.19 15.72 -5.37
C PHE A 179 -31.58 16.02 -3.99
N GLY A 180 -30.24 16.10 -3.91
CA GLY A 180 -29.52 16.32 -2.66
C GLY A 180 -29.11 15.04 -1.92
N GLU A 181 -29.67 13.88 -2.25
CA GLU A 181 -29.27 12.60 -1.68
C GLU A 181 -27.89 12.17 -2.18
N ARG A 182 -27.08 11.64 -1.26
CA ARG A 182 -25.70 11.22 -1.47
C ARG A 182 -25.55 9.74 -1.13
N TYR A 183 -24.56 9.10 -1.73
CA TYR A 183 -24.44 7.65 -1.74
C TYR A 183 -23.08 7.14 -1.26
N ALA A 184 -23.10 5.99 -0.61
CA ALA A 184 -21.93 5.17 -0.28
C ALA A 184 -21.96 3.89 -1.11
N SER A 185 -20.78 3.33 -1.38
CA SER A 185 -20.63 2.03 -2.04
C SER A 185 -20.75 0.90 -1.02
N VAL A 186 -21.42 -0.19 -1.42
CA VAL A 186 -21.38 -1.47 -0.69
C VAL A 186 -20.27 -2.33 -1.29
N CYS A 187 -19.27 -2.66 -0.47
CA CYS A 187 -18.02 -3.23 -0.92
C CYS A 187 -17.85 -4.68 -0.44
N PRO A 188 -17.57 -5.64 -1.36
CA PRO A 188 -17.25 -7.00 -0.98
C PRO A 188 -15.77 -7.13 -0.61
N CYS A 189 -15.48 -7.43 0.65
CA CYS A 189 -14.13 -7.59 1.17
C CYS A 189 -13.86 -9.07 1.46
N VAL A 190 -12.74 -9.60 0.99
CA VAL A 190 -12.32 -10.99 1.21
C VAL A 190 -10.90 -11.04 1.75
N PRO A 191 -10.57 -12.01 2.63
CA PRO A 191 -9.20 -12.19 3.08
C PRO A 191 -8.32 -12.59 1.90
N LYS A 192 -7.13 -11.98 1.82
CA LYS A 192 -6.10 -12.32 0.83
C LYS A 192 -4.72 -12.38 1.49
N PRO A 193 -3.82 -13.25 1.04
CA PRO A 193 -2.40 -13.16 1.38
C PRO A 193 -1.84 -11.77 1.07
N LEU A 194 -0.95 -11.23 1.90
CA LEU A 194 -0.43 -9.86 1.75
C LEU A 194 0.18 -9.57 0.36
N ASP A 195 0.87 -10.56 -0.20
CA ASP A 195 1.49 -10.51 -1.52
C ASP A 195 0.48 -10.62 -2.69
N GLN A 196 -0.78 -10.94 -2.40
CA GLN A 196 -1.88 -11.07 -3.37
C GLN A 196 -3.03 -10.10 -3.10
N ALA A 197 -3.00 -9.44 -1.94
CA ALA A 197 -4.04 -8.52 -1.50
C ALA A 197 -4.11 -7.28 -2.37
N CYS A 198 -2.97 -6.86 -2.89
CA CYS A 198 -2.87 -5.66 -3.68
C CYS A 198 -2.88 -5.96 -5.17
N SER A 199 -3.87 -5.38 -5.85
CA SER A 199 -3.91 -5.24 -7.29
C SER A 199 -3.73 -3.77 -7.65
N TRP A 200 -2.88 -3.49 -8.63
CA TRP A 200 -2.75 -2.16 -9.20
C TRP A 200 -3.02 -2.23 -10.70
N SER A 201 -3.64 -1.18 -11.23
CA SER A 201 -3.72 -1.00 -12.68
C SER A 201 -2.30 -0.82 -13.20
N CYS A 202 -1.72 -1.85 -13.82
CA CYS A 202 -0.36 -1.82 -14.34
C CYS A 202 -0.21 -0.63 -15.30
N PRO A 203 0.58 0.40 -14.94
CA PRO A 203 1.25 1.19 -15.96
C PRO A 203 2.22 0.25 -16.69
N PRO A 204 2.68 0.58 -17.91
CA PRO A 204 3.67 -0.24 -18.57
C PRO A 204 4.85 -0.44 -17.61
N ASN A 205 5.18 -1.71 -17.32
CA ASN A 205 6.39 -2.16 -16.61
C ASN A 205 6.29 -2.44 -15.09
N HIS A 206 5.10 -2.74 -14.55
CA HIS A 206 4.97 -3.29 -13.18
C HIS A 206 4.25 -4.65 -13.16
N THR A 207 4.60 -5.49 -12.19
CA THR A 207 3.92 -6.76 -11.94
C THR A 207 2.51 -6.52 -11.40
N THR A 208 1.55 -7.37 -11.77
CA THR A 208 0.20 -7.36 -11.18
C THR A 208 0.18 -7.81 -9.72
N ARG A 209 1.30 -8.35 -9.21
CA ARG A 209 1.48 -8.91 -7.87
C ARG A 209 2.64 -8.21 -7.18
N ALA A 210 2.45 -7.76 -5.94
CA ALA A 210 3.56 -7.26 -5.13
C ALA A 210 4.36 -8.40 -4.53
N VAL A 211 5.68 -8.25 -4.55
CA VAL A 211 6.61 -9.26 -4.09
C VAL A 211 7.54 -8.64 -3.06
N TRP A 212 7.82 -9.40 -2.00
CA TRP A 212 8.83 -9.00 -1.04
C TRP A 212 10.21 -9.20 -1.66
N LYS A 213 10.86 -8.08 -1.96
CA LYS A 213 12.29 -8.03 -2.26
C LYS A 213 12.90 -7.06 -1.27
N THR A 214 13.75 -7.55 -0.37
CA THR A 214 14.33 -6.70 0.69
C THR A 214 15.85 -6.60 0.62
N GLN A 215 16.47 -7.39 -0.24
CA GLN A 215 17.90 -7.33 -0.52
C GLN A 215 18.14 -6.35 -1.67
N GLY A 216 18.81 -5.24 -1.38
CA GLY A 216 19.22 -4.27 -2.40
C GLY A 216 19.24 -2.82 -1.93
N THR A 217 19.50 -1.92 -2.87
CA THR A 217 19.62 -0.47 -2.61
C THR A 217 18.66 0.37 -3.46
N SER A 218 17.77 -0.28 -4.24
CA SER A 218 16.69 0.43 -4.91
C SER A 218 15.70 1.01 -3.88
N CYS A 219 14.93 2.01 -4.29
CA CYS A 219 13.90 2.60 -3.44
C CYS A 219 12.89 1.56 -2.97
N VAL A 220 12.34 0.75 -3.90
CA VAL A 220 11.29 -0.21 -3.60
C VAL A 220 11.78 -1.34 -2.68
N GLU A 221 12.98 -1.87 -2.91
CA GLU A 221 13.57 -2.89 -2.05
C GLU A 221 13.77 -2.36 -0.64
N ARG A 222 14.27 -1.11 -0.51
CA ARG A 222 14.52 -0.52 0.80
C ARG A 222 13.24 -0.16 1.55
N ILE A 223 12.21 0.32 0.85
CA ILE A 223 10.89 0.52 1.43
C ILE A 223 10.34 -0.81 1.96
N ASN A 224 10.39 -1.86 1.14
CA ASN A 224 9.86 -3.18 1.51
C ASN A 224 10.66 -3.82 2.64
N TYR A 225 11.98 -3.61 2.70
CA TYR A 225 12.79 -3.97 3.86
C TYR A 225 12.22 -3.37 5.16
N TRP A 226 11.96 -2.06 5.19
CA TRP A 226 11.43 -1.40 6.39
C TRP A 226 10.00 -1.78 6.72
N ARG A 227 9.13 -1.98 5.71
CA ARG A 227 7.76 -2.46 5.92
C ARG A 227 7.73 -3.85 6.55
N LYS A 228 8.55 -4.78 6.04
CA LYS A 228 8.69 -6.13 6.60
C LYS A 228 9.23 -6.07 8.03
N ARG A 229 10.32 -5.33 8.22
CA ARG A 229 10.98 -5.18 9.53
C ARG A 229 10.07 -4.55 10.58
N ALA A 230 9.31 -3.52 10.22
CA ALA A 230 8.33 -2.89 11.12
C ALA A 230 7.31 -3.91 11.63
N CYS A 231 6.85 -4.83 10.78
CA CYS A 231 5.94 -5.89 11.20
C CYS A 231 6.61 -6.98 12.05
N GLU A 232 7.80 -7.43 11.67
CA GLU A 232 8.54 -8.46 12.41
C GLU A 232 9.00 -7.99 13.79
N GLU A 233 9.28 -6.69 13.93
CA GLU A 233 9.68 -6.07 15.20
C GLU A 233 8.49 -5.50 16.00
N GLY A 234 7.25 -5.66 15.53
CA GLY A 234 6.05 -5.22 16.24
C GLY A 234 5.93 -3.70 16.40
N TRP A 235 6.33 -2.94 15.39
CA TRP A 235 6.21 -1.48 15.41
C TRP A 235 4.73 -1.07 15.38
N PRO A 236 4.35 0.07 16.03
CA PRO A 236 2.96 0.52 16.09
C PRO A 236 2.31 0.79 14.73
N GLU A 237 3.11 1.06 13.69
CA GLU A 237 2.63 1.31 12.34
C GLU A 237 2.18 0.05 11.61
N CYS A 238 2.67 -1.13 12.01
CA CYS A 238 2.24 -2.38 11.40
C CYS A 238 0.89 -2.81 11.99
N PRO A 239 -0.18 -2.91 11.19
CA PRO A 239 -1.46 -3.45 11.67
C PRO A 239 -1.35 -4.96 11.95
N PRO A 240 -2.29 -5.57 12.69
CA PRO A 240 -2.27 -7.00 12.98
C PRO A 240 -2.19 -7.88 11.72
N ALA A 241 -2.85 -7.46 10.65
CA ALA A 241 -2.83 -8.12 9.34
C ALA A 241 -1.50 -8.00 8.58
N GLY A 242 -0.59 -7.14 9.02
CA GLY A 242 0.65 -6.80 8.34
C GLY A 242 0.51 -5.73 7.26
N LEU A 243 1.66 -5.31 6.73
CA LEU A 243 1.77 -4.35 5.64
C LEU A 243 2.03 -5.09 4.33
N PRO A 244 1.22 -4.92 3.27
CA PRO A 244 1.55 -5.47 1.95
C PRO A 244 2.86 -4.86 1.41
N PRO A 245 3.61 -5.57 0.55
CA PRO A 245 4.75 -4.98 -0.12
C PRO A 245 4.29 -3.80 -0.99
N MET A 246 5.06 -2.72 -0.97
CA MET A 246 4.85 -1.55 -1.81
C MET A 246 5.37 -1.84 -3.23
N VAL A 247 4.72 -1.24 -4.22
CA VAL A 247 5.15 -1.27 -5.62
C VAL A 247 5.54 0.13 -6.09
N GLU A 248 6.51 0.16 -6.98
CA GLU A 248 6.99 1.36 -7.65
C GLU A 248 6.11 1.69 -8.87
N CYS A 249 6.07 2.94 -9.30
CA CYS A 249 5.42 3.34 -10.54
C CYS A 249 6.40 4.09 -11.44
N THR A 250 6.91 3.37 -12.43
CA THR A 250 7.96 3.84 -13.34
C THR A 250 7.44 4.83 -14.37
N ALA A 251 6.13 4.83 -14.65
CA ALA A 251 5.51 5.75 -15.60
C ALA A 251 5.65 7.24 -15.21
N CYS A 252 5.90 7.53 -13.93
CA CYS A 252 6.09 8.89 -13.42
C CYS A 252 7.55 9.27 -13.15
N HIS A 253 8.53 8.38 -13.38
CA HIS A 253 9.93 8.66 -13.06
C HIS A 253 10.48 9.87 -13.78
N GLU A 254 10.20 10.01 -15.08
CA GLU A 254 10.73 11.13 -15.85
C GLU A 254 10.18 12.47 -15.35
N CYS A 255 8.91 12.47 -14.92
CA CYS A 255 8.30 13.62 -14.27
C CYS A 255 8.93 13.89 -12.90
N ALA A 256 9.12 12.87 -12.05
CA ALA A 256 9.73 13.03 -10.74
C ALA A 256 11.22 13.44 -10.82
N ASN A 257 11.94 13.03 -11.86
CA ASN A 257 13.29 13.51 -12.13
C ASN A 257 13.29 15.02 -12.39
N SER A 258 12.30 15.53 -13.15
CA SER A 258 12.10 16.97 -13.31
C SER A 258 11.78 17.67 -11.99
N GLN A 259 11.04 17.03 -11.08
CA GLN A 259 10.78 17.55 -9.74
C GLN A 259 12.08 17.68 -8.94
N ALA A 260 12.95 16.67 -8.97
CA ALA A 260 14.23 16.71 -8.26
C ALA A 260 15.16 17.80 -8.82
N ALA A 261 15.24 17.93 -10.15
CA ALA A 261 16.01 19.01 -10.79
C ALA A 261 15.45 20.40 -10.40
N TYR A 262 14.13 20.53 -10.33
CA TYR A 262 13.49 21.77 -9.91
C TYR A 262 13.75 22.10 -8.42
N ASP A 263 13.61 21.12 -7.53
CA ASP A 263 13.83 21.30 -6.09
C ASP A 263 15.28 21.63 -5.77
N LYS A 264 16.24 21.09 -6.52
CA LYS A 264 17.66 21.46 -6.39
C LYS A 264 17.88 22.96 -6.60
N LEU A 265 17.16 23.56 -7.54
CA LEU A 265 17.34 24.98 -7.90
C LEU A 265 16.48 25.92 -7.06
N ASN A 266 15.32 25.44 -6.59
CA ASN A 266 14.28 26.29 -5.99
C ASN A 266 14.00 26.00 -4.51
N GLY A 267 14.68 25.01 -3.93
CA GLY A 267 14.47 24.53 -2.56
C GLY A 267 13.58 23.29 -2.50
N ALA A 268 13.75 22.51 -1.43
CA ALA A 268 13.01 21.27 -1.21
C ALA A 268 11.49 21.52 -1.22
N HIS A 269 10.75 20.61 -1.87
CA HIS A 269 9.30 20.66 -2.06
C HIS A 269 8.76 21.80 -2.95
N ALA A 270 9.62 22.59 -3.61
CA ALA A 270 9.16 23.62 -4.55
C ALA A 270 8.44 23.02 -5.77
N SER A 271 8.69 21.75 -6.07
CA SER A 271 8.13 20.93 -7.13
C SER A 271 6.82 20.22 -6.75
N PHE A 272 6.33 20.43 -5.53
CA PHE A 272 5.14 19.76 -5.01
C PHE A 272 3.96 19.94 -5.98
N LYS A 273 3.21 18.85 -6.21
CA LYS A 273 2.09 18.74 -7.17
C LYS A 273 2.41 18.80 -8.66
N ARG A 274 3.66 19.05 -9.09
CA ARG A 274 4.01 19.10 -10.53
C ARG A 274 3.61 17.82 -11.27
N CYS A 275 3.82 16.66 -10.64
CA CYS A 275 3.45 15.35 -11.19
C CYS A 275 2.10 14.82 -10.65
N GLY A 276 1.22 15.70 -10.17
CA GLY A 276 -0.13 15.35 -9.71
C GLY A 276 -0.22 14.80 -8.28
N GLU A 277 0.88 14.32 -7.68
CA GLU A 277 0.87 13.77 -6.33
C GLU A 277 0.95 14.85 -5.24
N LEU A 278 0.26 14.61 -4.13
CA LEU A 278 0.07 15.52 -2.99
C LEU A 278 0.79 15.04 -1.73
N VAL A 279 1.63 14.01 -1.82
CA VAL A 279 2.47 13.57 -0.72
C VAL A 279 3.88 13.32 -1.26
N GLN A 280 4.83 14.14 -0.80
CA GLN A 280 6.19 14.16 -1.32
C GLN A 280 7.20 14.18 -0.16
N GLY A 281 8.28 13.40 -0.29
CA GLY A 281 9.49 13.51 0.52
C GLY A 281 10.66 13.93 -0.36
N VAL A 282 11.55 14.76 0.17
CA VAL A 282 12.76 15.22 -0.54
C VAL A 282 13.97 15.00 0.34
N GLY A 283 15.01 14.34 -0.19
CA GLY A 283 16.18 14.01 0.60
C GLY A 283 17.45 13.86 -0.25
N GLY A 284 18.60 13.94 0.40
CA GLY A 284 19.91 13.79 -0.23
C GLY A 284 20.55 12.44 0.11
N GLY A 285 21.14 11.78 -0.87
CA GLY A 285 21.83 10.49 -0.70
C GLY A 285 22.61 10.09 -1.95
N GLN A 286 23.54 9.14 -1.82
CA GLN A 286 24.17 8.53 -3.00
C GLN A 286 23.19 7.60 -3.71
N THR A 287 22.37 6.92 -2.91
CA THR A 287 21.31 6.02 -3.35
C THR A 287 19.97 6.46 -2.79
N CYS A 288 18.89 5.92 -3.35
CA CYS A 288 17.57 6.13 -2.79
C CYS A 288 17.42 5.46 -1.41
N ALA A 289 18.10 4.34 -1.17
CA ALA A 289 18.11 3.68 0.12
C ALA A 289 18.61 4.60 1.25
N ASP A 290 19.61 5.45 0.98
CA ASP A 290 20.10 6.43 1.97
C ASP A 290 18.98 7.40 2.41
N VAL A 291 18.14 7.84 1.46
CA VAL A 291 17.03 8.75 1.73
C VAL A 291 15.92 8.05 2.51
N ILE A 292 15.58 6.82 2.13
CA ILE A 292 14.60 5.99 2.85
C ILE A 292 15.05 5.73 4.30
N ASP A 293 16.33 5.40 4.50
CA ASP A 293 16.90 5.16 5.82
C ASP A 293 16.89 6.42 6.67
N SER A 294 17.25 7.55 6.07
CA SER A 294 17.14 8.85 6.73
C SER A 294 15.71 9.12 7.18
N PHE A 295 14.71 8.92 6.30
CA PHE A 295 13.30 9.14 6.64
C PHE A 295 12.81 8.21 7.74
N VAL A 296 13.20 6.94 7.73
CA VAL A 296 12.83 5.99 8.81
C VAL A 296 13.55 6.34 10.11
N SER A 297 14.75 6.89 10.06
CA SER A 297 15.49 7.33 11.24
C SER A 297 14.88 8.56 11.93
N GLU A 298 13.99 9.30 11.24
CA GLU A 298 13.23 10.43 11.82
C GLU A 298 12.16 9.98 12.82
N ARG A 299 11.98 8.67 13.03
CA ARG A 299 11.13 8.16 14.10
C ARG A 299 11.47 8.82 15.42
N ALA A 300 10.43 9.24 16.13
CA ALA A 300 10.55 9.94 17.40
C ALA A 300 9.56 9.38 18.42
N PRO A 301 9.88 9.44 19.72
CA PRO A 301 8.95 9.01 20.76
C PRO A 301 7.73 9.93 20.80
N ASP A 302 6.54 9.35 20.97
CA ASP A 302 5.32 10.07 21.33
C ASP A 302 5.32 10.47 22.82
N GLU A 303 4.20 11.04 23.29
CA GLU A 303 4.00 11.44 24.70
C GLU A 303 4.15 10.28 25.70
N ASN A 304 4.01 9.04 25.25
CA ASN A 304 4.15 7.81 26.05
C ASN A 304 5.52 7.15 25.87
N GLY A 305 6.46 7.78 25.14
CA GLY A 305 7.77 7.24 24.86
C GLY A 305 7.81 6.19 23.74
N ILE A 306 6.71 6.00 23.01
CA ILE A 306 6.61 4.99 21.94
C ILE A 306 7.17 5.59 20.65
N MET A 307 8.17 4.94 20.04
CA MET A 307 8.77 5.38 18.78
C MET A 307 7.78 5.28 17.62
N ARG A 308 7.39 6.42 17.05
CA ARG A 308 6.46 6.51 15.93
C ARG A 308 7.07 7.13 14.70
N CYS A 309 6.60 6.66 13.55
CA CYS A 309 6.84 7.27 12.26
C CYS A 309 5.92 8.47 12.08
N THR A 310 6.52 9.66 12.16
CA THR A 310 5.89 10.93 11.78
C THR A 310 6.66 11.53 10.60
N GLY A 311 6.12 12.57 9.97
CA GLY A 311 6.79 13.23 8.85
C GLY A 311 7.05 12.28 7.67
N HIS A 312 8.31 12.14 7.26
CA HIS A 312 8.68 11.37 6.08
C HIS A 312 8.63 9.85 6.27
N CYS A 313 8.73 9.33 7.51
CA CYS A 313 8.58 7.89 7.73
C CYS A 313 7.13 7.42 7.51
N GLY A 314 6.14 8.25 7.85
CA GLY A 314 4.73 7.88 7.82
C GLY A 314 4.27 7.29 6.48
N PRO A 315 4.57 7.91 5.33
CA PRO A 315 4.24 7.36 4.02
C PRO A 315 4.88 6.00 3.70
N ILE A 316 6.08 5.70 4.23
CA ILE A 316 6.80 4.43 4.00
C ILE A 316 6.03 3.26 4.65
N LEU A 317 5.54 3.48 5.87
CA LEU A 317 4.82 2.49 6.67
C LEU A 317 3.29 2.65 6.61
N ALA A 318 2.78 3.43 5.65
CA ALA A 318 1.35 3.59 5.48
C ALA A 318 0.68 2.23 5.22
N HIS A 319 -0.42 1.98 5.94
CA HIS A 319 -1.23 0.78 5.77
C HIS A 319 -1.87 0.73 4.38
N GLY A 320 -2.29 -0.48 4.00
CA GLY A 320 -2.98 -0.72 2.73
C GLY A 320 -2.04 -0.84 1.52
N CYS A 321 -2.67 -0.90 0.35
CA CYS A 321 -2.00 -1.18 -0.92
C CYS A 321 -1.59 0.10 -1.65
N GLN A 322 -0.54 0.75 -1.13
CA GLN A 322 0.00 2.00 -1.65
C GLN A 322 0.94 1.77 -2.84
N THR A 323 1.02 2.74 -3.76
CA THR A 323 2.11 2.84 -4.75
C THR A 323 3.04 3.99 -4.38
N PHE A 324 4.26 3.98 -4.89
CA PHE A 324 5.13 5.15 -4.86
C PHE A 324 5.86 5.32 -6.20
N PHE A 325 6.41 6.50 -6.44
CA PHE A 325 7.35 6.73 -7.53
C PHE A 325 8.38 7.75 -7.09
N TRP A 326 9.53 7.75 -7.74
CA TRP A 326 10.63 8.62 -7.34
C TRP A 326 11.35 9.19 -8.54
N GLY A 327 12.16 10.21 -8.27
CA GLY A 327 13.09 10.76 -9.23
C GLY A 327 14.32 11.32 -8.56
N ARG A 328 15.35 11.56 -9.37
CA ARG A 328 16.65 12.04 -8.96
C ARG A 328 17.14 13.10 -9.95
N ASP A 329 17.78 14.13 -9.42
CA ASP A 329 18.49 15.10 -10.24
C ASP A 329 19.75 14.47 -10.88
N ARG A 330 20.05 14.84 -12.13
CA ARG A 330 21.13 14.22 -12.93
C ARG A 330 22.50 14.29 -12.27
N ASP A 331 22.77 15.45 -11.69
CA ASP A 331 24.13 15.84 -11.28
C ASP A 331 24.23 16.02 -9.77
N SER A 332 23.30 15.43 -9.00
CA SER A 332 23.35 15.48 -7.54
C SER A 332 22.81 14.20 -6.89
N GLY A 333 22.87 14.19 -5.56
CA GLY A 333 22.25 13.16 -4.73
C GLY A 333 20.82 13.50 -4.30
N LEU A 334 20.19 14.56 -4.85
CA LEU A 334 18.84 14.93 -4.46
C LEU A 334 17.82 13.98 -5.08
N HIS A 335 17.00 13.37 -4.24
CA HIS A 335 15.88 12.52 -4.61
C HIS A 335 14.57 13.15 -4.18
N VAL A 336 13.55 12.95 -5.01
CA VAL A 336 12.16 13.26 -4.74
C VAL A 336 11.39 11.95 -4.73
N LEU A 337 10.67 11.67 -3.66
CA LEU A 337 9.84 10.49 -3.48
C LEU A 337 8.38 10.93 -3.36
N ASN A 338 7.52 10.39 -4.20
CA ASN A 338 6.08 10.68 -4.21
C ASN A 338 5.30 9.43 -3.80
N TRP A 339 4.33 9.60 -2.91
CA TRP A 339 3.67 8.49 -2.21
C TRP A 339 2.18 8.42 -2.58
N ARG A 340 1.54 7.27 -2.32
CA ARG A 340 0.09 6.99 -2.37
C ARG A 340 -0.48 6.64 -3.74
N SER A 341 -0.31 7.46 -4.78
CA SER A 341 -0.92 7.16 -6.08
C SER A 341 -0.07 7.57 -7.26
N CYS A 342 -0.03 6.71 -8.28
CA CYS A 342 0.59 7.03 -9.55
C CYS A 342 -0.46 7.40 -10.58
N ASN A 343 -0.58 8.69 -10.88
CA ASN A 343 -1.40 9.14 -12.01
C ASN A 343 -0.53 9.24 -13.26
N ALA A 344 -0.30 8.10 -13.92
CA ALA A 344 0.53 8.01 -15.12
C ALA A 344 0.08 9.00 -16.21
N THR A 345 -1.23 9.21 -16.37
CA THR A 345 -1.78 10.18 -17.34
C THR A 345 -1.34 11.61 -17.02
N LEU A 346 -1.43 12.03 -15.76
CA LEU A 346 -0.98 13.38 -15.36
C LEU A 346 0.53 13.55 -15.50
N CYS A 347 1.32 12.53 -15.16
CA CYS A 347 2.78 12.57 -15.35
C CYS A 347 3.16 12.69 -16.82
N GLN A 348 2.51 11.90 -17.69
CA GLN A 348 2.70 11.96 -19.14
C GLN A 348 2.28 13.32 -19.70
N GLN A 349 1.13 13.84 -19.27
CA GLN A 349 0.64 15.16 -19.67
C GLN A 349 1.63 16.26 -19.26
N TYR A 350 2.13 16.24 -18.02
CA TYR A 350 3.13 17.22 -17.58
C TYR A 350 4.37 17.19 -18.47
N CYS A 351 4.88 16.00 -18.80
CA CYS A 351 6.06 15.88 -19.66
C CYS A 351 5.79 16.32 -21.10
N ALA A 352 4.57 16.10 -21.62
CA ALA A 352 4.17 16.58 -22.93
C ALA A 352 4.06 18.12 -22.96
N ASP A 353 3.57 18.73 -21.88
CA ASP A 353 3.38 20.18 -21.76
C ASP A 353 4.70 20.92 -21.47
N ASN A 354 5.73 20.23 -20.96
CA ASN A 354 7.04 20.78 -20.60
C ASN A 354 8.17 20.04 -21.35
N PRO A 355 8.25 20.16 -22.68
CA PRO A 355 9.23 19.43 -23.47
C PRO A 355 10.66 19.83 -23.07
N GLY A 356 11.46 18.85 -22.66
CA GLY A 356 12.85 19.04 -22.23
C GLY A 356 13.07 19.02 -20.71
N ASP A 357 12.01 19.17 -19.92
CA ASP A 357 12.10 19.13 -18.45
C ASP A 357 12.16 17.68 -17.92
N CYS A 358 11.41 16.77 -18.54
CA CYS A 358 11.37 15.36 -18.16
C CYS A 358 12.55 14.57 -18.77
N PHE A 359 13.16 13.69 -17.97
CA PHE A 359 14.30 12.88 -18.41
C PHE A 359 14.44 11.57 -17.64
N SER A 360 15.14 10.59 -18.21
CA SER A 360 15.55 9.36 -17.53
C SER A 360 16.95 9.49 -16.91
N VAL A 361 17.24 8.71 -15.86
CA VAL A 361 18.58 8.55 -15.28
C VAL A 361 18.99 7.09 -15.35
N GLU A 362 20.27 6.76 -15.48
CA GLU A 362 20.72 5.36 -15.65
C GLU A 362 20.33 4.44 -14.49
N THR A 363 20.18 4.98 -13.28
CA THR A 363 19.75 4.24 -12.09
C THR A 363 18.23 4.07 -11.99
N SER A 364 17.46 4.58 -12.96
CA SER A 364 16.02 4.34 -12.98
C SER A 364 15.75 2.87 -13.29
N THR A 365 14.87 2.25 -12.52
CA THR A 365 14.45 0.85 -12.65
C THR A 365 14.20 0.51 -14.12
N PRO A 366 14.72 -0.62 -14.65
CA PRO A 366 14.55 -1.00 -16.05
C PRO A 366 13.09 -0.94 -16.49
N LYS A 367 12.84 -0.63 -17.77
CA LYS A 367 11.50 -0.65 -18.38
C LYS A 367 10.95 -2.08 -18.58
N THR A 368 11.42 -3.07 -17.82
CA THR A 368 10.99 -4.46 -17.89
C THR A 368 10.40 -4.83 -16.54
N CYS A 369 9.23 -5.46 -16.51
CA CYS A 369 8.67 -5.99 -15.26
C CYS A 369 9.65 -6.98 -14.64
N ASP A 370 9.85 -6.87 -13.34
CA ASP A 370 10.49 -7.93 -12.58
C ASP A 370 9.68 -9.24 -12.69
N ASP A 371 10.37 -10.37 -12.75
CA ASP A 371 9.69 -11.65 -12.57
C ASP A 371 9.32 -11.80 -11.08
N PRO A 372 8.02 -11.90 -10.73
CA PRO A 372 7.60 -12.00 -9.34
C PRO A 372 8.00 -13.33 -8.68
N SER A 373 8.52 -14.30 -9.44
CA SER A 373 9.01 -15.58 -8.93
C SER A 373 10.53 -15.60 -8.67
N VAL A 374 11.26 -14.59 -9.14
CA VAL A 374 12.71 -14.49 -8.99
C VAL A 374 13.05 -13.64 -7.76
N ASP A 375 13.87 -14.18 -6.88
CA ASP A 375 14.35 -13.55 -5.63
C ASP A 375 13.22 -13.10 -4.67
N ALA A 376 12.04 -13.69 -4.82
CA ALA A 376 10.90 -13.44 -3.93
C ALA A 376 11.18 -13.99 -2.53
N GLU A 377 11.07 -13.13 -1.53
CA GLU A 377 11.12 -13.53 -0.14
C GLU A 377 9.73 -13.87 0.41
N PRO A 378 9.63 -14.72 1.45
CA PRO A 378 8.41 -14.85 2.21
C PRO A 378 8.06 -13.52 2.89
N GLY A 379 6.76 -13.28 3.07
CA GLY A 379 6.25 -12.15 3.83
C GLY A 379 6.64 -12.17 5.30
N PRO A 380 6.36 -11.07 6.04
CA PRO A 380 6.68 -10.98 7.45
C PRO A 380 5.98 -12.10 8.24
N LYS A 381 6.67 -12.64 9.24
CA LYS A 381 6.03 -13.53 10.22
C LYS A 381 5.20 -12.69 11.17
N LEU A 382 3.89 -12.75 11.03
CA LEU A 382 2.95 -12.01 11.87
C LEU A 382 2.52 -12.88 13.05
N THR A 383 2.55 -12.30 14.24
CA THR A 383 1.85 -12.84 15.41
C THR A 383 0.61 -12.00 15.63
N CYS A 384 -0.56 -12.53 15.28
CA CYS A 384 -1.80 -11.89 15.70
C CYS A 384 -1.98 -12.11 17.21
N PRO A 385 -2.25 -11.04 17.99
CA PRO A 385 -2.48 -11.15 19.43
C PRO A 385 -3.66 -12.05 19.81
#